data_AF-A0A1W0XF85-F1
#
_entry.id   AF-A0A1W0XF85-F1
#
_cell.length_a   1.000
_cell.length_b   1.000
_cell.length_c   1.000
_cell.angle_alpha   90.00
_cell.angle_beta   90.00
_cell.angle_gamma   90.00
#
_symmetry.space_group_name_H-M   'P 1'
#
loop_
_entity.id
_entity.type
_entity.pdbx_description
1 polymer ?
#
loop_
_entity_poly.entity_id
_entity_poly.type
_entity_poly.pdbx_seq_one_letter_code
_entity_poly.pdbx_strand_id
1 'polypeptide(L)'
;MYTKIPFVVVIALAGFSVRADEFYLGSIAGAVKDAVSSSSLGNVEVRVPLWPSSQQSKSISAAKMFLGAGRMKTLDDWVYTYTTTDNRGSYSISMPLTEASANYSVEFSAPNYNPTAISNVGVRANEETIVEELNYIDRSVTGPGIVSGVVRNALTGNPEGGVLCQLRKGSGIPVGQVVREVISAWDGTWSASLDTGNYAAECSKFGFATITRSGVLAIGRQTTINQHILITPLPKVGETRIILRWGANPRDLDSHLSGPIPGAGRFHVFYSNRGTNTSSPYAMLDWDVTSGYGPETVTIARQAAGRYRYSVQDYTYRGQQHSESLSNSEATVTLIHEGITRTFQVPQRRVATLWTVFELNGREIIPINSMINYHDSSTVP
;
A
#
# COMPACT_ATOMS: atom_id res chain seq x y z
N MET A 1 5.07 -5.64 -21.47
CA MET A 1 4.16 -4.49 -21.68
C MET A 1 4.20 -3.62 -20.44
N TYR A 2 3.84 -4.17 -19.29
CA TYR A 2 4.37 -3.75 -18.01
C TYR A 2 4.99 -4.97 -17.30
N THR A 3 5.81 -4.71 -16.28
CA THR A 3 6.37 -5.70 -15.35
C THR A 3 6.05 -5.20 -13.94
N LYS A 4 5.59 -6.10 -13.07
CA LYS A 4 5.45 -5.83 -11.63
C LYS A 4 6.82 -5.96 -10.97
N ILE A 5 7.21 -4.94 -10.19
CA ILE A 5 8.41 -5.01 -9.33
C ILE A 5 7.96 -4.83 -7.88
N PRO A 6 8.21 -5.80 -7.01
CA PRO A 6 7.69 -5.78 -5.65
C PRO A 6 8.45 -4.81 -4.74
N PHE A 7 7.77 -4.52 -3.63
CA PHE A 7 8.00 -3.52 -2.60
C PHE A 7 9.42 -2.93 -2.37
N VAL A 8 9.35 -1.68 -1.91
CA VAL A 8 10.38 -1.02 -1.10
C VAL A 8 10.10 -1.29 0.37
N VAL A 9 11.14 -1.67 1.09
CA VAL A 9 11.23 -1.48 2.54
C VAL A 9 11.93 -0.16 2.82
N VAL A 10 11.28 0.75 3.54
CA VAL A 10 11.96 1.88 4.18
C VAL A 10 12.11 1.56 5.67
N ILE A 11 13.36 1.45 6.13
CA ILE A 11 13.73 1.24 7.53
C ILE A 11 14.20 2.58 8.10
N ALA A 12 13.48 3.11 9.09
CA ALA A 12 13.89 4.32 9.78
C ALA A 12 14.70 3.99 11.03
N LEU A 13 15.96 4.44 11.08
CA LEU A 13 16.82 4.31 12.25
C LEU A 13 16.82 5.61 13.06
N ALA A 14 16.64 5.50 14.37
CA ALA A 14 16.68 6.64 15.27
C ALA A 14 18.13 7.09 15.56
N GLY A 15 18.43 8.35 15.23
CA GLY A 15 19.55 9.09 15.80
C GLY A 15 20.90 8.98 15.10
N PHE A 16 21.21 9.99 14.28
CA PHE A 16 22.45 10.77 14.44
C PHE A 16 22.13 12.25 14.20
N SER A 17 22.38 13.10 15.21
CA SER A 17 22.20 14.54 15.07
C SER A 17 23.48 15.15 14.50
N VAL A 18 23.44 15.50 13.22
CA VAL A 18 24.48 16.35 12.60
C VAL A 18 24.13 17.80 12.91
N ARG A 19 25.06 18.51 13.53
CA ARG A 19 24.96 19.95 13.80
C ARG A 19 24.95 20.73 12.49
N ALA A 20 24.05 21.70 12.38
CA ALA A 20 23.89 22.53 11.17
C ALA A 20 24.90 23.71 11.12
N ASP A 21 25.78 23.80 12.12
CA ASP A 21 26.64 24.94 12.43
C ASP A 21 27.77 25.16 11.39
N GLU A 22 28.12 24.15 10.58
CA GLU A 22 29.28 24.14 9.67
C GLU A 22 28.92 23.93 8.18
N PHE A 23 28.35 24.95 7.53
CA PHE A 23 28.28 25.03 6.07
C PHE A 23 28.79 26.39 5.55
N TYR A 24 30.06 26.44 5.15
CA TYR A 24 30.58 27.52 4.33
C TYR A 24 30.21 27.31 2.85
N LEU A 25 29.79 28.38 2.17
CA LEU A 25 29.42 28.36 0.75
C LEU A 25 30.65 28.23 -0.16
N GLY A 26 31.18 27.01 -0.29
CA GLY A 26 32.26 26.68 -1.20
C GLY A 26 32.51 25.17 -1.31
N SER A 27 32.65 24.66 -2.55
CA SER A 27 33.00 23.27 -2.90
C SER A 27 32.01 22.16 -2.47
N ILE A 28 30.86 22.07 -3.16
CA ILE A 28 29.97 20.88 -3.12
C ILE A 28 30.61 19.72 -3.92
N ALA A 29 31.72 19.20 -3.39
CA ALA A 29 32.48 18.08 -3.93
C ALA A 29 33.25 17.27 -2.84
N GLY A 30 33.25 17.73 -1.58
CA GLY A 30 34.10 17.17 -0.51
C GLY A 30 33.39 16.36 0.58
N ALA A 31 32.06 16.35 0.63
CA ALA A 31 31.28 15.89 1.80
C ALA A 31 30.66 14.48 1.66
N VAL A 32 31.37 13.53 1.04
CA VAL A 32 31.05 12.09 1.11
C VAL A 32 32.30 11.31 1.51
N LYS A 33 32.76 11.54 2.74
CA LYS A 33 33.85 10.82 3.38
C LYS A 33 33.58 10.69 4.88
N ASP A 34 34.19 9.67 5.48
CA ASP A 34 34.23 9.39 6.93
C ASP A 34 32.97 8.77 7.56
N ALA A 35 32.48 7.69 6.94
CA ALA A 35 31.62 6.69 7.60
C ALA A 35 31.86 5.21 7.15
N VAL A 36 32.97 4.91 6.45
CA VAL A 36 33.30 3.54 6.00
C VAL A 36 34.79 3.24 6.19
N SER A 37 35.15 2.65 7.33
CA SER A 37 36.50 2.15 7.61
C SER A 37 36.58 0.63 7.34
N SER A 38 37.44 0.22 6.40
CA SER A 38 37.67 -1.15 5.91
C SER A 38 36.47 -1.82 5.19
N SER A 39 36.64 -2.43 4.00
CA SER A 39 37.82 -2.46 3.12
C SER A 39 37.45 -2.82 1.68
N SER A 40 37.89 -2.02 0.70
CA SER A 40 38.08 -2.32 -0.75
C SER A 40 36.91 -2.91 -1.57
N LEU A 41 36.66 -2.53 -2.83
CA LEU A 41 37.27 -1.56 -3.74
C LEU A 41 36.28 -1.36 -4.92
N GLY A 42 36.30 -0.22 -5.62
CA GLY A 42 35.64 -0.09 -6.93
C GLY A 42 34.98 1.27 -7.21
N ASN A 43 35.49 1.98 -8.21
CA ASN A 43 34.87 3.20 -8.73
C ASN A 43 33.60 2.86 -9.53
N VAL A 44 32.56 3.71 -9.48
CA VAL A 44 31.39 3.59 -10.37
C VAL A 44 30.97 4.97 -10.93
N GLU A 45 31.53 5.32 -12.09
CA GLU A 45 30.87 6.22 -13.04
C GLU A 45 29.65 5.49 -13.65
N VAL A 46 28.55 6.18 -13.97
CA VAL A 46 27.31 5.53 -14.43
C VAL A 46 26.88 6.00 -15.83
N ARG A 47 26.91 5.09 -16.80
CA ARG A 47 26.21 5.19 -18.09
C ARG A 47 25.50 3.85 -18.44
N VAL A 48 24.53 3.92 -19.36
CA VAL A 48 23.67 2.83 -19.92
C VAL A 48 24.26 2.29 -21.25
N PRO A 49 23.71 1.26 -21.96
CA PRO A 49 22.57 0.31 -21.72
C PRO A 49 22.98 -1.21 -21.92
N LEU A 50 22.14 -2.27 -21.89
CA LEU A 50 21.26 -2.82 -22.97
C LEU A 50 20.48 -4.13 -22.56
N TRP A 51 19.73 -4.75 -23.51
CA TRP A 51 18.75 -5.88 -23.41
C TRP A 51 19.38 -7.31 -23.38
N PRO A 52 18.64 -8.49 -23.37
CA PRO A 52 17.18 -8.80 -23.44
C PRO A 52 16.72 -9.84 -22.35
N SER A 53 15.80 -10.82 -22.45
CA SER A 53 14.70 -11.28 -23.36
C SER A 53 13.62 -12.06 -22.53
N SER A 54 12.50 -12.49 -23.14
CA SER A 54 11.48 -13.49 -22.66
C SER A 54 10.63 -13.22 -21.38
N GLN A 55 9.48 -13.91 -21.26
CA GLN A 55 8.44 -13.70 -20.25
C GLN A 55 8.51 -14.65 -19.04
N GLN A 56 8.73 -14.08 -17.87
CA GLN A 56 8.27 -14.49 -16.54
C GLN A 56 8.37 -13.25 -15.62
N SER A 57 8.05 -13.35 -14.33
CA SER A 57 8.20 -12.25 -13.36
C SER A 57 9.69 -11.92 -13.13
N LYS A 58 10.26 -11.08 -14.01
CA LYS A 58 11.68 -10.73 -13.98
C LYS A 58 12.03 -9.76 -12.85
N SER A 59 13.07 -10.10 -12.10
CA SER A 59 13.89 -9.12 -11.39
C SER A 59 14.49 -8.12 -12.39
N ILE A 60 14.45 -6.83 -12.09
CA ILE A 60 15.00 -5.79 -12.97
C ILE A 60 16.34 -5.33 -12.39
N SER A 61 17.41 -6.01 -12.82
CA SER A 61 18.77 -5.64 -12.47
C SER A 61 19.08 -4.17 -12.84
N ALA A 62 19.83 -3.49 -11.97
CA ALA A 62 20.23 -2.10 -12.10
C ALA A 62 19.08 -1.06 -12.20
N ALA A 63 17.86 -1.40 -11.77
CA ALA A 63 16.85 -0.39 -11.46
C ALA A 63 17.27 0.42 -10.21
N LYS A 64 17.05 1.73 -10.25
CA LYS A 64 17.35 2.68 -9.17
C LYS A 64 16.07 3.20 -8.53
N MET A 65 16.12 3.36 -7.22
CA MET A 65 15.10 4.03 -6.43
C MET A 65 15.71 5.24 -5.73
N PHE A 66 14.97 6.36 -5.69
CA PHE A 66 15.33 7.58 -4.99
C PHE A 66 14.27 7.88 -3.93
N LEU A 67 14.69 8.36 -2.77
CA LEU A 67 13.81 8.70 -1.66
C LEU A 67 14.21 10.08 -1.13
N GLY A 68 13.27 11.02 -1.03
CA GLY A 68 13.55 12.36 -0.51
C GLY A 68 12.31 13.13 -0.05
N ALA A 69 12.54 14.17 0.75
CA ALA A 69 11.51 14.98 1.39
C ALA A 69 11.61 16.45 0.94
N GLY A 70 10.46 17.07 0.65
CA GLY A 70 10.38 18.47 0.25
C GLY A 70 8.99 18.86 -0.25
N ARG A 71 8.70 20.17 -0.30
CA ARG A 71 7.58 20.70 -1.09
C ARG A 71 8.13 21.10 -2.46
N MET A 72 7.39 20.82 -3.54
CA MET A 72 7.82 21.13 -4.91
C MET A 72 8.16 22.61 -5.12
N LYS A 73 9.45 22.94 -5.12
CA LYS A 73 10.07 24.12 -5.75
C LYS A 73 11.57 23.86 -5.90
N THR A 74 12.08 23.99 -7.13
CA THR A 74 13.50 23.78 -7.51
C THR A 74 14.08 22.37 -7.21
N LEU A 75 15.26 22.07 -7.78
CA LEU A 75 15.87 20.73 -7.69
C LEU A 75 16.80 20.56 -6.47
N ASP A 76 17.20 21.68 -5.85
CA ASP A 76 18.39 21.71 -4.98
C ASP A 76 18.10 21.45 -3.49
N ASP A 77 16.82 21.45 -3.07
CA ASP A 77 16.39 21.25 -1.67
C ASP A 77 16.22 19.77 -1.26
N TRP A 78 16.59 18.80 -2.10
CA TRP A 78 16.34 17.38 -1.86
C TRP A 78 17.46 16.71 -1.07
N VAL A 79 17.21 16.43 0.22
CA VAL A 79 17.95 15.36 0.92
C VAL A 79 17.49 14.02 0.35
N TYR A 80 18.29 13.45 -0.56
CA TYR A 80 17.99 12.17 -1.20
C TYR A 80 18.92 11.05 -0.75
N THR A 81 18.36 9.84 -0.67
CA THR A 81 19.11 8.58 -0.58
C THR A 81 18.63 7.63 -1.68
N TYR A 82 19.47 6.69 -2.09
CA TYR A 82 19.16 5.76 -3.18
C TYR A 82 19.55 4.32 -2.86
N THR A 83 18.87 3.37 -3.49
CA THR A 83 19.22 1.95 -3.46
C THR A 83 18.98 1.32 -4.85
N THR A 84 19.47 0.09 -5.04
CA THR A 84 19.19 -0.73 -6.21
C THR A 84 18.49 -2.03 -5.80
N THR A 85 17.80 -2.66 -6.74
CA THR A 85 17.23 -3.99 -6.53
C THR A 85 18.25 -5.01 -6.02
N ASP A 86 17.84 -5.86 -5.07
CA ASP A 86 18.55 -7.09 -4.73
C ASP A 86 18.49 -8.14 -5.88
N ASN A 87 19.10 -9.31 -5.67
CA ASN A 87 19.10 -10.39 -6.65
C ASN A 87 17.71 -11.00 -6.93
N ARG A 88 16.72 -10.74 -6.08
CA ARG A 88 15.31 -11.12 -6.28
C ARG A 88 14.56 -10.01 -7.02
N GLY A 89 14.97 -8.75 -6.93
CA GLY A 89 14.29 -7.59 -7.50
C GLY A 89 13.55 -6.71 -6.49
N SER A 90 13.81 -6.84 -5.19
CA SER A 90 13.22 -6.01 -4.12
C SER A 90 14.15 -4.85 -3.75
N TYR A 91 13.57 -3.76 -3.22
CA TYR A 91 14.35 -2.63 -2.72
C TYR A 91 14.31 -2.59 -1.19
N SER A 92 15.45 -2.29 -0.57
CA SER A 92 15.50 -1.93 0.85
C SER A 92 16.41 -0.72 1.03
N ILE A 93 15.97 0.22 1.87
CA ILE A 93 16.71 1.43 2.18
C ILE A 93 16.57 1.74 3.67
N SER A 94 17.71 1.91 4.34
CA SER A 94 17.76 2.42 5.71
C SER A 94 18.07 3.90 5.67
N MET A 95 17.36 4.71 6.47
CA MET A 95 17.62 6.15 6.57
C MET A 95 17.55 6.64 8.02
N PRO A 96 18.36 7.65 8.39
CA PRO A 96 18.12 8.40 9.62
C PRO A 96 16.86 9.27 9.44
N LEU A 97 16.04 9.37 10.49
CA LEU A 97 15.04 10.43 10.60
C LEU A 97 15.49 11.45 11.66
N THR A 98 15.30 12.74 11.36
CA THR A 98 15.46 13.84 12.32
C THR A 98 14.23 14.02 13.21
N GLU A 99 13.08 13.48 12.78
CA GLU A 99 11.77 13.61 13.40
C GLU A 99 11.15 12.23 13.64
N ALA A 100 10.16 12.13 14.54
CA ALA A 100 9.47 10.87 14.82
C ALA A 100 8.74 10.29 13.59
N SER A 101 8.35 11.14 12.62
CA SER A 101 7.75 10.74 11.36
C SER A 101 7.93 11.80 10.27
N ALA A 102 8.13 11.40 9.02
CA ALA A 102 8.18 12.30 7.88
C ALA A 102 7.57 11.66 6.61
N ASN A 103 7.07 12.51 5.70
CA ASN A 103 6.50 12.07 4.42
C ASN A 103 7.53 12.24 3.30
N TYR A 104 7.70 11.20 2.48
CA TYR A 104 8.66 11.15 1.38
C TYR A 104 7.97 10.92 0.03
N SER A 105 8.64 11.34 -1.05
CA SER A 105 8.38 10.78 -2.39
C SER A 105 9.35 9.64 -2.65
N VAL A 106 8.84 8.50 -3.09
CA VAL A 106 9.65 7.35 -3.52
C VAL A 106 9.60 7.31 -5.04
N GLU A 107 10.68 7.72 -5.70
CA GLU A 107 10.79 7.68 -7.16
C GLU A 107 11.57 6.45 -7.63
N PHE A 108 11.22 5.96 -8.81
CA PHE A 108 11.77 4.73 -9.35
C PHE A 108 12.10 4.88 -10.83
N SER A 109 13.24 4.33 -11.25
CA SER A 109 13.71 4.39 -12.64
C SER A 109 14.43 3.11 -13.05
N ALA A 110 14.09 2.58 -14.22
CA ALA A 110 14.77 1.43 -14.82
C ALA A 110 14.99 1.65 -16.34
N PRO A 111 16.05 1.07 -16.93
CA PRO A 111 16.24 1.09 -18.38
C PRO A 111 15.02 0.49 -19.10
N ASN A 112 14.57 1.14 -20.17
CA ASN A 112 13.41 0.77 -20.99
C ASN A 112 12.02 0.91 -20.33
N TYR A 113 11.92 1.30 -19.05
CA TYR A 113 10.63 1.54 -18.38
C TYR A 113 10.40 3.02 -18.09
N ASN A 114 9.14 3.45 -18.14
CA ASN A 114 8.73 4.79 -17.73
C ASN A 114 9.02 4.96 -16.23
N PRO A 115 9.63 6.09 -15.80
CA PRO A 115 9.81 6.36 -14.38
C PRO A 115 8.44 6.52 -13.70
N THR A 116 8.37 6.14 -12.44
CA THR A 116 7.12 6.08 -11.65
C THR A 116 7.43 6.44 -10.20
N ALA A 117 6.44 6.92 -9.45
CA ALA A 117 6.63 7.36 -8.07
C ALA A 117 5.45 7.00 -7.17
N ILE A 118 5.73 6.84 -5.86
CA ILE A 118 4.75 6.75 -4.78
C ILE A 118 4.91 8.02 -3.93
N SER A 119 3.87 8.84 -3.93
CA SER A 119 3.87 10.14 -3.24
C SER A 119 3.35 10.04 -1.82
N ASN A 120 3.88 10.89 -0.93
CA ASN A 120 3.48 11.01 0.48
C ASN A 120 3.55 9.68 1.25
N VAL A 121 4.63 8.91 1.06
CA VAL A 121 4.92 7.73 1.90
C VAL A 121 5.32 8.21 3.29
N GLY A 122 4.44 8.02 4.26
CA GLY A 122 4.67 8.38 5.66
C GLY A 122 5.54 7.33 6.36
N VAL A 123 6.80 7.68 6.58
CA VAL A 123 7.82 6.86 7.24
C VAL A 123 7.94 7.29 8.71
N ARG A 124 8.19 6.34 9.61
CA ARG A 124 8.16 6.55 11.07
C ARG A 124 9.35 5.89 11.76
N ALA A 125 9.92 6.56 12.76
CA ALA A 125 11.14 6.11 13.44
C ALA A 125 10.95 4.73 14.08
N ASN A 126 11.83 3.78 13.74
CA ASN A 126 11.80 2.38 14.17
C ASN A 126 10.58 1.55 13.71
N GLU A 127 9.77 2.03 12.76
CA GLU A 127 8.73 1.24 12.07
C GLU A 127 9.22 0.77 10.68
N GLU A 128 8.91 -0.47 10.27
CA GLU A 128 9.11 -0.94 8.89
C GLU A 128 8.01 -0.38 7.98
N THR A 129 8.36 0.48 7.03
CA THR A 129 7.38 1.06 6.08
C THR A 129 7.41 0.28 4.77
N ILE A 130 6.35 -0.51 4.53
CA ILE A 130 6.12 -1.28 3.30
C ILE A 130 5.23 -0.47 2.37
N VAL A 131 5.71 -0.21 1.15
CA VAL A 131 4.94 0.49 0.10
C VAL A 131 4.26 -0.51 -0.84
N GLU A 132 3.28 -0.04 -1.61
CA GLU A 132 2.56 -0.87 -2.59
C GLU A 132 3.44 -1.30 -3.78
N GLU A 133 3.06 -2.40 -4.44
CA GLU A 133 3.71 -2.84 -5.67
C GLU A 133 3.41 -1.89 -6.84
N LEU A 134 4.41 -1.61 -7.68
CA LEU A 134 4.26 -0.78 -8.87
C LEU A 134 4.33 -1.59 -10.16
N ASN A 135 3.44 -1.23 -11.09
CA ASN A 135 3.52 -1.66 -12.48
C ASN A 135 4.50 -0.76 -13.23
N TYR A 136 5.69 -1.26 -13.53
CA TYR A 136 6.64 -0.59 -14.41
C TYR A 136 6.22 -0.80 -15.86
N ILE A 137 5.81 0.27 -16.53
CA ILE A 137 5.32 0.19 -17.91
C ILE A 137 6.47 0.47 -18.88
N ASP A 138 6.61 -0.37 -19.90
CA ASP A 138 7.65 -0.26 -20.93
C ASP A 138 7.48 1.04 -21.75
N ARG A 139 8.59 1.73 -22.06
CA ARG A 139 8.61 3.02 -22.78
C ARG A 139 8.04 2.95 -24.19
N SER A 140 7.97 1.77 -24.80
CA SER A 140 7.30 1.57 -26.09
C SER A 140 5.76 1.69 -25.99
N VAL A 141 5.20 1.45 -24.80
CA VAL A 141 3.77 1.59 -24.53
C VAL A 141 3.48 3.07 -24.26
N THR A 142 2.69 3.67 -25.16
CA THR A 142 2.49 5.13 -25.21
C THR A 142 1.06 5.47 -25.64
N GLY A 143 0.65 6.70 -25.30
CA GLY A 143 -0.69 7.22 -25.57
C GLY A 143 -1.77 6.64 -24.64
N PRO A 144 -3.05 6.90 -24.96
CA PRO A 144 -4.16 6.60 -24.06
C PRO A 144 -4.58 5.13 -24.06
N GLY A 145 -4.94 4.65 -22.88
CA GLY A 145 -5.74 3.45 -22.65
C GLY A 145 -7.09 3.80 -22.02
N ILE A 146 -8.03 2.86 -22.03
CA ILE A 146 -9.27 2.95 -21.27
C ILE A 146 -9.06 2.22 -19.93
N VAL A 147 -9.49 2.84 -18.84
CA VAL A 147 -9.53 2.22 -17.51
C VAL A 147 -10.98 2.21 -17.03
N SER A 148 -11.43 1.09 -16.44
CA SER A 148 -12.80 0.98 -15.94
C SER A 148 -12.96 0.07 -14.73
N GLY A 149 -14.06 0.29 -14.02
CA GLY A 149 -14.47 -0.52 -12.87
C GLY A 149 -15.84 -0.12 -12.35
N VAL A 150 -16.14 -0.57 -11.14
CA VAL A 150 -17.37 -0.21 -10.40
C VAL A 150 -16.95 0.37 -9.05
N VAL A 151 -17.52 1.52 -8.69
CA VAL A 151 -17.45 2.07 -7.34
C VAL A 151 -18.49 1.34 -6.48
N ARG A 152 -18.08 0.77 -5.35
CA ARG A 152 -18.94 -0.02 -4.46
C ARG A 152 -18.90 0.50 -3.02
N ASN A 153 -20.01 0.28 -2.32
CA ASN A 153 -20.11 0.48 -0.89
C ASN A 153 -19.40 -0.66 -0.15
N ALA A 154 -18.35 -0.33 0.62
CA ALA A 154 -17.55 -1.32 1.35
C ALA A 154 -18.36 -2.13 2.38
N LEU A 155 -19.50 -1.62 2.88
CA LEU A 155 -20.36 -2.34 3.84
C LEU A 155 -21.25 -3.41 3.21
N THR A 156 -21.59 -3.30 1.93
CA THR A 156 -22.72 -4.07 1.36
C THR A 156 -22.48 -4.59 -0.06
N GLY A 157 -21.38 -4.22 -0.69
CA GLY A 157 -21.08 -4.55 -2.10
C GLY A 157 -21.94 -3.88 -3.16
N ASN A 158 -22.99 -3.17 -2.75
CA ASN A 158 -23.86 -2.43 -3.65
C ASN A 158 -23.06 -1.40 -4.45
N PRO A 159 -23.39 -1.20 -5.74
CA PRO A 159 -22.81 -0.13 -6.53
C PRO A 159 -23.18 1.25 -5.99
N GLU A 160 -22.28 2.22 -6.12
CA GLU A 160 -22.44 3.59 -5.63
C GLU A 160 -22.31 4.60 -6.77
N GLY A 161 -23.45 5.11 -7.25
CA GLY A 161 -23.50 6.19 -8.24
C GLY A 161 -23.31 7.60 -7.66
N GLY A 162 -22.94 8.55 -8.51
CA GLY A 162 -22.75 9.95 -8.13
C GLY A 162 -21.49 10.23 -7.29
N VAL A 163 -20.48 9.36 -7.37
CA VAL A 163 -19.20 9.50 -6.66
C VAL A 163 -18.22 10.23 -7.56
N LEU A 164 -17.73 11.39 -7.12
CA LEU A 164 -16.69 12.14 -7.82
C LEU A 164 -15.32 11.53 -7.50
N CYS A 165 -14.58 11.11 -8.51
CA CYS A 165 -13.20 10.65 -8.40
C CYS A 165 -12.27 11.54 -9.22
N GLN A 166 -11.29 12.15 -8.55
CA GLN A 166 -10.21 12.93 -9.15
C GLN A 166 -8.96 12.05 -9.31
N LEU A 167 -8.53 11.81 -10.55
CA LEU A 167 -7.35 11.00 -10.85
C LEU A 167 -6.12 11.89 -11.02
N ARG A 168 -5.03 11.54 -10.31
CA ARG A 168 -3.71 12.17 -10.41
C ARG A 168 -2.65 11.12 -10.79
N LYS A 169 -1.60 11.54 -11.50
CA LYS A 169 -0.53 10.63 -11.98
C LYS A 169 0.43 10.26 -10.85
N GLY A 170 0.94 9.03 -10.86
CA GLY A 170 1.71 8.44 -9.75
C GLY A 170 0.83 7.57 -8.86
N SER A 171 1.40 7.03 -7.79
CA SER A 171 0.69 6.20 -6.80
C SER A 171 0.91 6.73 -5.37
N GLY A 172 0.47 6.00 -4.35
CA GLY A 172 0.42 6.50 -2.96
C GLY A 172 -0.75 7.47 -2.75
N ILE A 173 -0.56 8.49 -1.91
CA ILE A 173 -1.57 9.53 -1.69
C ILE A 173 -1.42 10.60 -2.79
N PRO A 174 -2.46 10.88 -3.59
CA PRO A 174 -2.36 11.71 -4.78
C PRO A 174 -1.94 13.16 -4.48
N VAL A 175 -0.99 13.66 -5.27
CA VAL A 175 -0.48 15.04 -5.23
C VAL A 175 -0.46 15.66 -6.63
N GLY A 176 -0.28 16.98 -6.70
CA GLY A 176 -0.21 17.70 -7.96
C GLY A 176 -1.58 17.83 -8.67
N GLN A 177 -1.53 17.91 -9.99
CA GLN A 177 -2.70 18.24 -10.82
C GLN A 177 -3.64 17.04 -11.01
N VAL A 178 -4.95 17.31 -11.02
CA VAL A 178 -5.97 16.38 -11.50
C VAL A 178 -5.84 16.26 -13.02
N VAL A 179 -5.50 15.07 -13.52
CA VAL A 179 -5.40 14.81 -14.97
C VAL A 179 -6.75 14.43 -15.57
N ARG A 180 -7.65 13.88 -14.75
CA ARG A 180 -8.99 13.46 -15.16
C ARG A 180 -9.94 13.45 -13.97
N GLU A 181 -11.16 13.88 -14.22
CA GLU A 181 -12.29 13.65 -13.32
C GLU A 181 -13.25 12.64 -13.95
N VAL A 182 -13.87 11.82 -13.10
CA VAL A 182 -14.99 10.95 -13.44
C VAL A 182 -16.04 11.02 -12.34
N ILE A 183 -17.29 10.82 -12.70
CA ILE A 183 -18.40 10.62 -11.77
C ILE A 183 -18.98 9.23 -12.07
N SER A 184 -19.20 8.40 -11.05
CA SER A 184 -19.81 7.08 -11.26
C SER A 184 -21.27 7.19 -11.73
N ALA A 185 -21.64 6.37 -12.70
CA ALA A 185 -23.03 6.22 -13.14
C ALA A 185 -23.90 5.59 -12.04
N TRP A 186 -25.22 5.58 -12.22
CA TRP A 186 -26.18 5.11 -11.21
C TRP A 186 -25.96 3.66 -10.78
N ASP A 187 -25.41 2.82 -11.66
CA ASP A 187 -25.00 1.43 -11.44
C ASP A 187 -23.57 1.29 -10.88
N GLY A 188 -22.99 2.40 -10.41
CA GLY A 188 -21.63 2.49 -9.86
C GLY A 188 -20.53 2.39 -10.91
N THR A 189 -20.83 2.15 -12.20
CA THR A 189 -19.79 2.02 -13.23
C THR A 189 -19.05 3.33 -13.44
N TRP A 190 -17.75 3.23 -13.74
CA TRP A 190 -16.93 4.37 -14.12
C TRP A 190 -15.92 3.96 -15.20
N SER A 191 -15.56 4.91 -16.05
CA SER A 191 -14.44 4.74 -16.98
C SER A 191 -13.72 6.05 -17.27
N ALA A 192 -12.43 5.94 -17.59
CA ALA A 192 -11.56 7.05 -17.95
C ALA A 192 -10.71 6.67 -19.17
N SER A 193 -10.50 7.63 -20.07
CA SER A 193 -9.38 7.57 -21.02
C SER A 193 -8.20 8.30 -20.38
N LEU A 194 -7.07 7.62 -20.24
CA LEU A 194 -5.87 8.10 -19.55
C LEU A 194 -4.63 7.71 -20.37
N ASP A 195 -3.64 8.59 -20.45
CA ASP A 195 -2.32 8.21 -20.97
C ASP A 195 -1.71 7.04 -20.18
N THR A 196 -0.79 6.32 -20.81
CA THR A 196 -0.09 5.19 -20.20
C THR A 196 0.60 5.61 -18.90
N GLY A 197 0.25 4.97 -17.77
CA GLY A 197 0.77 5.33 -16.45
C GLY A 197 0.12 4.60 -15.26
N ASN A 198 0.75 4.76 -14.09
CA ASN A 198 0.13 4.52 -12.79
C ASN A 198 -0.58 5.80 -12.33
N TYR A 199 -1.74 5.62 -11.68
CA TYR A 199 -2.61 6.69 -11.18
C TYR A 199 -3.13 6.37 -9.77
N ALA A 200 -3.43 7.41 -9.01
CA ALA A 200 -4.22 7.34 -7.80
C ALA A 200 -5.50 8.16 -7.96
N ALA A 201 -6.64 7.59 -7.55
CA ALA A 201 -7.94 8.22 -7.59
C ALA A 201 -8.37 8.65 -6.18
N GLU A 202 -8.59 9.94 -5.98
CA GLU A 202 -9.18 10.52 -4.78
C GLU A 202 -10.69 10.63 -4.97
N CYS A 203 -11.47 9.85 -4.22
CA CYS A 203 -12.90 9.69 -4.43
C CYS A 203 -13.72 10.20 -3.25
N SER A 204 -14.78 10.96 -3.54
CA SER A 204 -15.65 11.60 -2.55
C SER A 204 -17.12 11.58 -2.97
N LYS A 205 -18.00 11.50 -1.96
CA LYS A 205 -19.47 11.60 -2.09
C LYS A 205 -20.02 12.11 -0.75
N PHE A 206 -21.06 12.94 -0.77
CA PHE A 206 -21.66 13.45 0.47
C PHE A 206 -22.16 12.29 1.36
N GLY A 207 -21.81 12.31 2.65
CA GLY A 207 -22.11 11.24 3.61
C GLY A 207 -21.11 10.08 3.61
N PHE A 208 -20.13 10.06 2.71
CA PHE A 208 -19.07 9.05 2.62
C PHE A 208 -17.71 9.63 3.04
N ALA A 209 -16.82 8.77 3.52
CA ALA A 209 -15.43 9.13 3.73
C ALA A 209 -14.72 9.35 2.39
N THR A 210 -13.83 10.34 2.31
CA THR A 210 -12.92 10.49 1.17
C THR A 210 -11.90 9.34 1.19
N ILE A 211 -11.83 8.57 0.10
CA ILE A 211 -10.93 7.41 -0.02
C ILE A 211 -9.96 7.63 -1.18
N THR A 212 -8.69 7.29 -0.96
CA THR A 212 -7.69 7.14 -2.03
C THR A 212 -7.65 5.71 -2.52
N ARG A 213 -7.91 5.49 -3.81
CA ARG A 213 -7.59 4.25 -4.53
C ARG A 213 -6.27 4.44 -5.26
N SER A 214 -5.19 3.98 -4.64
CA SER A 214 -3.86 3.87 -5.26
C SER A 214 -3.77 2.65 -6.19
N GLY A 215 -2.77 2.62 -7.09
CA GLY A 215 -2.54 1.51 -8.01
C GLY A 215 -3.58 1.37 -9.13
N VAL A 216 -4.10 2.48 -9.67
CA VAL A 216 -4.96 2.47 -10.87
C VAL A 216 -4.06 2.46 -12.11
N LEU A 217 -4.16 1.42 -12.94
CA LEU A 217 -3.27 1.21 -14.08
C LEU A 217 -3.95 1.58 -15.41
N ALA A 218 -3.27 2.38 -16.24
CA ALA A 218 -3.64 2.65 -17.63
C ALA A 218 -2.57 2.15 -18.60
N ILE A 219 -2.96 1.33 -19.58
CA ILE A 219 -2.07 0.78 -20.61
C ILE A 219 -2.52 1.25 -21.99
N GLY A 220 -1.63 1.93 -22.71
CA GLY A 220 -1.89 2.51 -24.02
C GLY A 220 -2.48 1.49 -25.01
N ARG A 221 -3.57 1.89 -25.67
CA ARG A 221 -4.34 1.08 -26.65
C ARG A 221 -4.99 -0.19 -26.08
N GLN A 222 -5.15 -0.30 -24.76
CA GLN A 222 -5.85 -1.40 -24.10
C GLN A 222 -7.01 -0.89 -23.22
N THR A 223 -7.85 -1.82 -22.78
CA THR A 223 -8.88 -1.59 -21.75
C THR A 223 -8.49 -2.34 -20.47
N THR A 224 -8.14 -1.61 -19.41
CA THR A 224 -7.83 -2.16 -18.09
C THR A 224 -9.08 -2.15 -17.22
N ILE A 225 -9.70 -3.33 -17.09
CA ILE A 225 -10.93 -3.54 -16.32
C ILE A 225 -10.65 -3.81 -14.81
N ASN A 226 -11.71 -4.09 -14.06
CA ASN A 226 -11.70 -4.50 -12.65
C ASN A 226 -10.98 -3.52 -11.71
N GLN A 227 -10.87 -2.24 -12.11
CA GLN A 227 -10.35 -1.17 -11.24
C GLN A 227 -11.44 -0.71 -10.27
N HIS A 228 -11.82 -1.62 -9.37
CA HIS A 228 -12.81 -1.34 -8.34
C HIS A 228 -12.32 -0.29 -7.35
N ILE A 229 -13.26 0.58 -6.98
CA ILE A 229 -13.08 1.66 -6.02
C ILE A 229 -14.05 1.36 -4.88
N LEU A 230 -13.56 1.45 -3.65
CA LEU A 230 -14.33 1.16 -2.46
C LEU A 230 -14.51 2.45 -1.68
N ILE A 231 -15.77 2.80 -1.41
CA ILE A 231 -16.11 3.92 -0.54
C ILE A 231 -16.95 3.42 0.62
N THR A 232 -16.87 4.11 1.75
CA THR A 232 -17.67 3.82 2.94
C THR A 232 -18.46 5.05 3.33
N PRO A 233 -19.70 4.90 3.84
CA PRO A 233 -20.32 5.92 4.68
C PRO A 233 -19.35 6.40 5.77
N LEU A 234 -19.46 7.66 6.20
CA LEU A 234 -18.65 8.18 7.30
C LEU A 234 -18.87 7.33 8.57
N PRO A 235 -17.81 6.75 9.17
CA PRO A 235 -17.93 6.04 10.45
C PRO A 235 -18.45 6.97 11.54
N LYS A 236 -19.26 6.43 12.47
CA LYS A 236 -19.76 7.19 13.62
C LYS A 236 -18.62 7.48 14.61
N VAL A 237 -18.85 8.40 15.56
CA VAL A 237 -17.88 8.67 16.64
C VAL A 237 -17.67 7.40 17.45
N GLY A 238 -16.39 6.99 17.63
CA GLY A 238 -16.00 5.75 18.29
C GLY A 238 -16.11 4.48 17.42
N GLU A 239 -16.62 4.58 16.19
CA GLU A 239 -16.67 3.47 15.23
C GLU A 239 -15.32 3.32 14.53
N THR A 240 -14.86 2.07 14.40
CA THR A 240 -13.69 1.71 13.59
C THR A 240 -14.15 0.96 12.35
N ARG A 241 -13.61 1.31 11.18
CA ARG A 241 -13.73 0.51 9.96
C ARG A 241 -12.40 -0.07 9.53
N ILE A 242 -12.41 -1.32 9.10
CA ILE A 242 -11.26 -2.01 8.52
C ILE A 242 -11.72 -2.54 7.15
N ILE A 243 -11.05 -2.14 6.07
CA ILE A 243 -11.39 -2.51 4.69
C ILE A 243 -10.19 -3.24 4.08
N LEU A 244 -10.36 -4.52 3.77
CA LEU A 244 -9.37 -5.35 3.08
C LEU A 244 -9.72 -5.41 1.59
N ARG A 245 -8.81 -4.99 0.71
CA ARG A 245 -8.90 -5.21 -0.74
C ARG A 245 -7.73 -6.07 -1.20
N TRP A 246 -7.88 -6.79 -2.32
CA TRP A 246 -6.79 -7.54 -2.97
C TRP A 246 -7.02 -7.66 -4.48
N GLY A 247 -6.06 -8.27 -5.19
CA GLY A 247 -6.09 -8.52 -6.63
C GLY A 247 -6.90 -9.76 -7.02
N ALA A 248 -6.64 -10.28 -8.23
CA ALA A 248 -7.38 -11.42 -8.79
C ALA A 248 -7.09 -12.77 -8.12
N ASN A 249 -5.91 -12.92 -7.51
CA ASN A 249 -5.43 -14.12 -6.84
C ASN A 249 -4.74 -13.73 -5.52
N PRO A 250 -4.86 -14.51 -4.44
CA PRO A 250 -5.79 -15.63 -4.26
C PRO A 250 -7.25 -15.17 -4.42
N ARG A 251 -8.17 -16.11 -4.61
CA ARG A 251 -9.59 -15.77 -4.76
C ARG A 251 -10.19 -15.26 -3.45
N ASP A 252 -9.68 -15.80 -2.35
CA ASP A 252 -10.33 -15.75 -1.05
C ASP A 252 -9.30 -15.36 0.01
N LEU A 253 -9.52 -14.21 0.66
CA LEU A 253 -8.73 -13.69 1.78
C LEU A 253 -9.68 -13.36 2.96
N ASP A 254 -9.59 -14.14 4.02
CA ASP A 254 -10.42 -13.97 5.22
C ASP A 254 -9.89 -12.86 6.13
N SER A 255 -10.79 -12.00 6.61
CA SER A 255 -10.61 -11.08 7.71
C SER A 255 -10.80 -11.79 9.04
N HIS A 256 -9.78 -11.74 9.88
CA HIS A 256 -9.85 -12.22 11.26
C HIS A 256 -9.67 -11.06 12.23
N LEU A 257 -10.75 -10.70 12.94
CA LEU A 257 -10.70 -9.73 14.03
C LEU A 257 -10.87 -10.45 15.36
N SER A 258 -9.87 -10.36 16.24
CA SER A 258 -9.99 -10.77 17.63
C SER A 258 -9.89 -9.56 18.57
N GLY A 259 -10.71 -9.52 19.62
CA GLY A 259 -10.70 -8.44 20.60
C GLY A 259 -11.27 -8.87 21.96
N PRO A 260 -11.20 -7.99 22.99
CA PRO A 260 -11.65 -8.32 24.35
C PRO A 260 -13.17 -8.45 24.46
N ILE A 261 -13.63 -9.40 25.27
CA ILE A 261 -14.99 -9.43 25.84
C ILE A 261 -14.87 -9.13 27.34
N PRO A 262 -15.49 -8.04 27.86
CA PRO A 262 -15.46 -7.72 29.29
C PRO A 262 -15.91 -8.91 30.15
N GLY A 263 -15.02 -9.43 31.00
CA GLY A 263 -15.29 -10.54 31.91
C GLY A 263 -15.34 -11.94 31.29
N ALA A 264 -15.23 -12.10 29.96
CA ALA A 264 -15.42 -13.39 29.27
C ALA A 264 -14.30 -13.77 28.28
N GLY A 265 -13.16 -13.07 28.29
CA GLY A 265 -11.98 -13.43 27.49
C GLY A 265 -11.89 -12.64 26.18
N ARG A 266 -11.87 -13.34 25.04
CA ARG A 266 -11.76 -12.74 23.70
C ARG A 266 -12.83 -13.27 22.75
N PHE A 267 -13.26 -12.43 21.82
CA PHE A 267 -14.05 -12.86 20.66
C PHE A 267 -13.15 -13.13 19.45
N HIS A 268 -13.71 -13.79 18.44
CA HIS A 268 -13.14 -13.94 17.11
C HIS A 268 -14.26 -13.75 16.07
N VAL A 269 -14.12 -12.73 15.22
CA VAL A 269 -15.01 -12.44 14.07
C VAL A 269 -14.28 -12.76 12.77
N PHE A 270 -14.91 -13.60 11.95
CA PHE A 270 -14.44 -14.09 10.64
C PHE A 270 -15.63 -14.69 9.86
N TYR A 271 -15.44 -15.23 8.64
CA TYR A 271 -16.54 -15.67 7.75
C TYR A 271 -17.61 -16.55 8.44
N SER A 272 -17.18 -17.51 9.27
CA SER A 272 -18.05 -18.48 9.95
C SER A 272 -18.72 -17.93 11.22
N ASN A 273 -18.12 -16.90 11.84
CA ASN A 273 -18.69 -16.19 12.97
C ASN A 273 -18.68 -14.68 12.71
N ARG A 274 -19.65 -14.20 11.93
CA ARG A 274 -19.68 -12.81 11.45
C ARG A 274 -19.86 -11.76 12.54
N GLY A 275 -20.18 -12.13 13.78
CA GLY A 275 -20.39 -11.18 14.88
C GLY A 275 -21.68 -10.35 14.76
N THR A 276 -21.71 -9.20 15.44
CA THR A 276 -22.84 -8.25 15.42
C THR A 276 -22.41 -6.87 15.95
N ASN A 277 -23.03 -5.82 15.42
CA ASN A 277 -22.82 -4.44 15.85
C ASN A 277 -23.83 -3.93 16.90
N THR A 278 -24.90 -4.69 17.21
CA THR A 278 -25.97 -4.26 18.14
C THR A 278 -25.82 -4.79 19.56
N SER A 279 -25.06 -5.85 19.78
CA SER A 279 -24.79 -6.47 21.07
C SER A 279 -23.32 -6.91 21.17
N SER A 280 -22.88 -7.44 22.31
CA SER A 280 -21.47 -7.89 22.47
C SER A 280 -21.12 -8.95 21.41
N PRO A 281 -20.00 -8.82 20.67
CA PRO A 281 -18.82 -7.98 20.94
C PRO A 281 -18.85 -6.54 20.40
N TYR A 282 -19.93 -6.09 19.77
CA TYR A 282 -20.03 -4.81 19.03
C TYR A 282 -19.03 -4.72 17.87
N ALA A 283 -18.75 -5.85 17.23
CA ALA A 283 -17.92 -5.97 16.03
C ALA A 283 -18.53 -6.99 15.07
N MET A 284 -18.50 -6.71 13.76
CA MET A 284 -19.00 -7.64 12.73
C MET A 284 -18.24 -7.58 11.40
N LEU A 285 -18.31 -8.68 10.64
CA LEU A 285 -17.87 -8.80 9.25
C LEU A 285 -19.04 -8.38 8.33
N ASP A 286 -18.99 -7.13 7.87
CA ASP A 286 -20.04 -6.49 7.08
C ASP A 286 -20.17 -7.14 5.70
N TRP A 287 -19.06 -7.18 4.96
CA TRP A 287 -18.98 -7.76 3.61
C TRP A 287 -17.76 -8.68 3.47
N ASP A 288 -17.92 -9.65 2.58
CA ASP A 288 -17.17 -10.91 2.41
C ASP A 288 -17.26 -11.27 0.92
N VAL A 289 -16.13 -11.57 0.28
CA VAL A 289 -16.02 -11.82 -1.17
C VAL A 289 -14.99 -12.91 -1.46
N THR A 290 -15.48 -14.10 -1.75
CA THR A 290 -14.66 -15.32 -1.96
C THR A 290 -14.18 -15.54 -3.41
N SER A 291 -14.42 -14.59 -4.31
CA SER A 291 -14.30 -14.76 -5.78
C SER A 291 -13.10 -14.09 -6.45
N GLY A 292 -12.23 -13.43 -5.69
CA GLY A 292 -11.14 -12.58 -6.17
C GLY A 292 -11.57 -11.11 -6.33
N TYR A 293 -10.59 -10.20 -6.36
CA TYR A 293 -10.73 -8.74 -6.31
C TYR A 293 -11.33 -8.15 -5.03
N GLY A 294 -11.80 -9.00 -4.10
CA GLY A 294 -12.34 -8.60 -2.81
C GLY A 294 -13.53 -7.63 -2.92
N PRO A 295 -13.78 -6.81 -1.89
CA PRO A 295 -13.09 -6.73 -0.60
C PRO A 295 -13.71 -7.62 0.47
N GLU A 296 -13.11 -7.60 1.64
CA GLU A 296 -13.81 -7.79 2.90
C GLU A 296 -13.85 -6.49 3.70
N THR A 297 -14.79 -6.39 4.64
CA THR A 297 -14.91 -5.20 5.51
C THR A 297 -15.45 -5.57 6.89
N VAL A 298 -14.77 -5.07 7.93
CA VAL A 298 -15.09 -5.30 9.34
C VAL A 298 -15.35 -3.97 10.04
N THR A 299 -16.46 -3.88 10.77
CA THR A 299 -16.83 -2.74 11.61
C THR A 299 -16.70 -3.10 13.08
N ILE A 300 -16.03 -2.25 13.86
CA ILE A 300 -16.14 -2.24 15.33
C ILE A 300 -17.02 -1.05 15.69
N ALA A 301 -18.27 -1.30 16.04
CA ALA A 301 -19.26 -0.28 16.38
C ALA A 301 -19.03 0.35 17.77
N ARG A 302 -18.34 -0.36 18.66
CA ARG A 302 -17.83 0.18 19.94
C ARG A 302 -16.66 -0.65 20.46
N GLN A 303 -15.54 0.00 20.75
CA GLN A 303 -14.43 -0.66 21.45
C GLN A 303 -14.76 -0.90 22.94
N ALA A 304 -14.32 -2.05 23.46
CA ALA A 304 -14.13 -2.31 24.88
C ALA A 304 -12.64 -2.11 25.24
N ALA A 305 -12.33 -1.90 26.53
CA ALA A 305 -10.95 -1.69 26.95
C ALA A 305 -10.08 -2.94 26.70
N GLY A 306 -9.01 -2.78 25.92
CA GLY A 306 -8.04 -3.83 25.63
C GLY A 306 -7.63 -3.90 24.15
N ARG A 307 -6.79 -4.89 23.85
CA ARG A 307 -6.09 -5.05 22.57
C ARG A 307 -6.94 -5.81 21.54
N TYR A 308 -7.40 -5.11 20.52
CA TYR A 308 -7.90 -5.70 19.28
C TYR A 308 -6.71 -6.05 18.37
N ARG A 309 -6.85 -7.12 17.58
CA ARG A 309 -5.87 -7.57 16.59
C ARG A 309 -6.62 -7.91 15.30
N TYR A 310 -6.09 -7.42 14.18
CA TYR A 310 -6.61 -7.72 12.85
C TYR A 310 -5.57 -8.49 12.03
N SER A 311 -5.98 -9.62 11.48
CA SER A 311 -5.17 -10.52 10.66
C SER A 311 -5.90 -10.88 9.37
N VAL A 312 -5.16 -11.23 8.32
CA VAL A 312 -5.68 -11.65 7.01
C VAL A 312 -5.17 -13.05 6.69
N GLN A 313 -6.06 -14.03 6.49
CA GLN A 313 -5.68 -15.39 6.09
C GLN A 313 -5.92 -15.59 4.58
N ASP A 314 -4.97 -16.22 3.89
CA ASP A 314 -5.20 -16.74 2.54
C ASP A 314 -6.03 -18.01 2.62
N TYR A 315 -7.36 -17.85 2.68
CA TYR A 315 -8.28 -18.98 2.81
C TYR A 315 -8.15 -19.95 1.63
N THR A 316 -7.88 -19.42 0.42
CA THR A 316 -7.68 -20.24 -0.80
C THR A 316 -6.55 -21.25 -0.64
N TYR A 317 -5.42 -20.83 -0.05
CA TYR A 317 -4.21 -21.64 0.04
C TYR A 317 -3.78 -22.00 1.47
N ARG A 318 -4.63 -21.76 2.50
CA ARG A 318 -4.32 -21.98 3.94
C ARG A 318 -3.73 -23.33 4.31
N GLY A 319 -4.06 -24.39 3.56
CA GLY A 319 -3.52 -25.74 3.74
C GLY A 319 -2.14 -25.98 3.11
N GLN A 320 -1.58 -25.02 2.38
CA GLN A 320 -0.31 -25.16 1.66
C GLN A 320 0.86 -24.57 2.46
N GLN A 321 1.79 -25.42 2.89
CA GLN A 321 2.99 -25.03 3.65
C GLN A 321 3.98 -24.18 2.84
N HIS A 322 3.83 -24.10 1.51
CA HIS A 322 4.74 -23.41 0.60
C HIS A 322 4.00 -22.51 -0.41
N SER A 323 2.97 -21.78 0.06
CA SER A 323 2.30 -20.73 -0.72
C SER A 323 2.97 -19.36 -0.54
N GLU A 324 3.22 -18.65 -1.64
CA GLU A 324 3.52 -17.21 -1.62
C GLU A 324 2.29 -16.35 -2.01
N SER A 325 1.13 -16.97 -2.27
CA SER A 325 -0.04 -16.30 -2.86
C SER A 325 -0.55 -15.12 -2.03
N LEU A 326 -0.63 -15.26 -0.70
CA LEU A 326 -0.91 -14.15 0.22
C LEU A 326 0.04 -12.97 -0.01
N SER A 327 1.34 -13.24 -0.14
CA SER A 327 2.36 -12.19 -0.31
C SER A 327 2.31 -11.53 -1.69
N ASN A 328 1.81 -12.23 -2.71
CA ASN A 328 1.67 -11.75 -4.08
C ASN A 328 0.25 -11.23 -4.40
N SER A 329 -0.59 -11.06 -3.38
CA SER A 329 -2.04 -10.82 -3.51
C SER A 329 -2.45 -9.39 -3.86
N GLU A 330 -1.51 -8.42 -3.88
CA GLU A 330 -1.81 -6.98 -3.87
C GLU A 330 -2.65 -6.51 -2.66
N ALA A 331 -2.71 -7.29 -1.58
CA ALA A 331 -3.60 -6.98 -0.46
C ALA A 331 -3.22 -5.68 0.26
N THR A 332 -4.23 -4.83 0.44
CA THR A 332 -4.15 -3.59 1.21
C THR A 332 -5.24 -3.59 2.27
N VAL A 333 -4.89 -3.21 3.50
CA VAL A 333 -5.83 -3.01 4.60
C VAL A 333 -5.90 -1.54 4.97
N THR A 334 -7.06 -0.92 4.78
CA THR A 334 -7.33 0.47 5.16
C THR A 334 -8.13 0.49 6.47
N LEU A 335 -7.51 0.99 7.53
CA LEU A 335 -8.10 1.26 8.83
C LEU A 335 -8.56 2.73 8.88
N ILE A 336 -9.81 2.97 9.26
CA ILE A 336 -10.37 4.30 9.54
C ILE A 336 -10.89 4.30 10.97
N HIS A 337 -10.32 5.13 11.84
CA HIS A 337 -10.68 5.23 13.25
C HIS A 337 -10.55 6.69 13.73
N GLU A 338 -11.65 7.27 14.22
CA GLU A 338 -11.71 8.63 14.80
C GLU A 338 -10.98 9.72 13.98
N GLY A 339 -11.17 9.70 12.66
CA GLY A 339 -10.57 10.66 11.72
C GLY A 339 -9.14 10.33 11.28
N ILE A 340 -8.51 9.31 11.87
CA ILE A 340 -7.23 8.76 11.42
C ILE A 340 -7.51 7.69 10.36
N THR A 341 -6.94 7.87 9.17
CA THR A 341 -6.84 6.82 8.15
C THR A 341 -5.41 6.27 8.15
N ARG A 342 -5.27 4.94 8.21
CA ARG A 342 -4.00 4.22 8.04
C ARG A 342 -4.17 3.14 6.97
N THR A 343 -3.12 2.93 6.19
CA THR A 343 -3.11 1.95 5.10
C THR A 343 -1.91 1.04 5.27
N PHE A 344 -2.14 -0.27 5.35
CA PHE A 344 -1.12 -1.31 5.45
C PHE A 344 -1.07 -2.09 4.14
N GLN A 345 0.13 -2.46 3.69
CA GLN A 345 0.35 -3.27 2.48
C GLN A 345 0.88 -4.64 2.89
N VAL A 346 0.39 -5.70 2.24
CA VAL A 346 0.83 -7.07 2.58
C VAL A 346 2.34 -7.23 2.33
N PRO A 347 3.12 -7.75 3.30
CA PRO A 347 4.52 -8.06 3.09
C PRO A 347 4.71 -9.00 1.90
N GLN A 348 5.40 -8.55 0.86
CA GLN A 348 5.59 -9.34 -0.36
C GLN A 348 6.68 -10.41 -0.16
N ARG A 349 6.68 -11.44 -1.03
CA ARG A 349 7.75 -12.46 -1.13
C ARG A 349 8.04 -13.21 0.16
N ARG A 350 6.97 -13.67 0.82
CA ARG A 350 7.05 -14.55 1.97
C ARG A 350 6.23 -15.80 1.67
N VAL A 351 6.79 -16.97 1.99
CA VAL A 351 5.99 -18.18 2.15
C VAL A 351 5.20 -18.03 3.45
N ALA A 352 3.89 -17.82 3.32
CA ALA A 352 2.97 -17.59 4.42
C ALA A 352 1.50 -17.73 3.95
N THR A 353 0.62 -18.06 4.88
CA THR A 353 -0.84 -18.10 4.65
C THR A 353 -1.63 -17.25 5.65
N LEU A 354 -0.98 -16.59 6.59
CA LEU A 354 -1.58 -15.63 7.52
C LEU A 354 -0.68 -14.39 7.69
N TRP A 355 -1.29 -13.20 7.63
CA TRP A 355 -0.66 -11.90 7.88
C TRP A 355 -1.31 -11.26 9.12
N THR A 356 -0.59 -11.10 10.22
CA THR A 356 -1.03 -10.23 11.32
C THR A 356 -0.69 -8.79 10.97
N VAL A 357 -1.72 -7.97 10.75
CA VAL A 357 -1.58 -6.64 10.14
C VAL A 357 -1.19 -5.61 11.20
N PHE A 358 -2.08 -5.41 12.17
CA PHE A 358 -1.96 -4.40 13.22
C PHE A 358 -2.70 -4.83 14.48
N GLU A 359 -2.38 -4.15 15.58
CA GLU A 359 -3.17 -4.15 16.81
C GLU A 359 -3.71 -2.74 17.10
N LEU A 360 -4.91 -2.69 17.68
CA LEU A 360 -5.62 -1.46 18.02
C LEU A 360 -5.96 -1.48 19.52
N ASN A 361 -5.62 -0.40 20.21
CA ASN A 361 -5.81 -0.25 21.65
C ASN A 361 -6.36 1.15 21.94
N GLY A 362 -7.68 1.30 21.87
CA GLY A 362 -8.31 2.63 21.83
C GLY A 362 -7.92 3.36 20.54
N ARG A 363 -7.15 4.44 20.67
CA ARG A 363 -6.59 5.22 19.54
C ARG A 363 -5.20 4.75 19.09
N GLU A 364 -4.54 3.92 19.88
CA GLU A 364 -3.18 3.46 19.59
C GLU A 364 -3.22 2.39 18.49
N ILE A 365 -2.57 2.68 17.36
CA ILE A 365 -2.47 1.79 16.19
C ILE A 365 -1.03 1.29 16.10
N ILE A 366 -0.82 0.01 16.37
CA ILE A 366 0.48 -0.66 16.42
C ILE A 366 0.63 -1.53 15.16
N PRO A 367 1.49 -1.18 14.18
CA PRO A 367 1.80 -2.06 13.07
C PRO A 367 2.45 -3.36 13.57
N ILE A 368 2.06 -4.50 12.99
CA ILE A 368 2.67 -5.81 13.28
C ILE A 368 3.38 -6.36 12.05
N ASN A 369 2.73 -6.34 10.88
CA ASN A 369 3.26 -6.81 9.58
C ASN A 369 3.97 -8.17 9.60
N SER A 370 3.60 -9.05 10.53
CA SER A 370 4.18 -10.39 10.67
C SER A 370 3.41 -11.38 9.80
N MET A 371 4.11 -12.30 9.12
CA MET A 371 3.46 -13.33 8.31
C MET A 371 4.00 -14.73 8.65
N ILE A 372 3.07 -15.69 8.76
CA ILE A 372 3.35 -17.08 9.13
C ILE A 372 2.52 -18.06 8.30
N ASN A 373 2.90 -19.35 8.32
CA ASN A 373 2.03 -20.43 7.86
C ASN A 373 0.99 -20.75 8.94
N TYR A 374 -0.30 -20.69 8.59
CA TYR A 374 -1.42 -20.98 9.48
C TYR A 374 -2.64 -21.48 8.70
N HIS A 375 -3.27 -22.58 9.17
CA HIS A 375 -4.24 -23.34 8.37
C HIS A 375 -5.66 -23.41 8.95
N ASP A 376 -5.82 -23.24 10.27
CA ASP A 376 -7.12 -23.31 10.94
C ASP A 376 -7.75 -21.92 11.09
N SER A 377 -8.70 -21.61 10.21
CA SER A 377 -9.44 -20.34 10.21
C SER A 377 -10.23 -20.08 11.51
N SER A 378 -10.49 -21.09 12.34
CA SER A 378 -11.27 -20.93 13.58
C SER A 378 -10.45 -20.42 14.78
N THR A 379 -9.14 -20.65 14.80
CA THR A 379 -8.25 -20.38 15.94
C THR A 379 -7.22 -19.26 15.71
N VAL A 380 -7.35 -18.51 14.60
CA VAL A 380 -6.45 -17.41 14.22
C VAL A 380 -6.16 -16.44 15.40
N PRO A 381 -4.87 -16.20 15.73
CA PRO A 381 -4.46 -15.52 16.96
C PRO A 381 -4.44 -14.00 16.91
#